data_AF-M6D2L5-F1
#
_entry.id   AF-M6D2L5-F1
#
_cell.length_a   1.000
_cell.length_b   1.000
_cell.length_c   1.000
_cell.angle_alpha   90.00
_cell.angle_beta   90.00
_cell.angle_gamma   90.00
#
_symmetry.space_group_name_H-M   'P 1'
#
loop_
_entity.id
_entity.type
_entity.pdbx_description
1 polymer ?
#
loop_
_entity_poly.entity_id
_entity_poly.type
_entity_poly.pdbx_seq_one_letter_code
_entity_poly.pdbx_strand_id
1 'polypeptide(L)'
;MKSFKNDFLKDNQIREYVDSKILNEIVARNTALSLLQTQILTKINFTEKGVPLGVATLGSDGFLLSNQRPPVPLSTNVFVFRPGEVSPNENVYSTWVTFRSAFVSKKGLKFLQFDDSLQGISIPPENIDFSECILLSRYKKQIPTAINFASGFLVSAWPIDVQGLKLNFSSHFFDNGGSTSLSLSDSVLEYTGTETGMDFFSGSLSVFLKNSKIVGNGRTVFSLGNRSIQIFGISGSCNVEAGCIQGGDSSTMTITNLGSVLTSGNSFVGIQGSFLGTKSESDLSHVFEKTLISKGQLVTRDSSGNFISVSPGLNNEILIFDSNSQGGFKPASIGSLFSLPGMKTLSDFVRQSSPLTSLLSAGSKTLDCSASNLFRITGGNATITFSNMTENEVVNVVLESTGSSYTITWSGGTFLWAGASIPTPTLASGRKDFYSFIKVGGSIYSSCILNMG
;
A
#
# COMPACT_ATOMS: atom_id res chain seq x y z
N MET A 1 -47.13 -32.54 7.90
CA MET A 1 -46.57 -32.38 9.28
C MET A 1 -45.32 -33.21 9.56
N LYS A 2 -45.12 -34.43 9.02
CA LYS A 2 -43.90 -35.23 9.26
C LYS A 2 -42.60 -34.61 8.69
N SER A 3 -42.65 -33.93 7.54
CA SER A 3 -41.49 -33.24 6.93
C SER A 3 -40.95 -32.12 7.83
N PHE A 4 -41.79 -31.14 8.18
CA PHE A 4 -41.40 -30.01 9.03
C PHE A 4 -40.82 -30.43 10.39
N LYS A 5 -41.36 -31.49 11.00
CA LYS A 5 -40.81 -32.01 12.26
C LYS A 5 -39.40 -32.58 12.06
N ASN A 6 -39.17 -33.30 10.96
CA ASN A 6 -37.85 -33.86 10.66
C ASN A 6 -36.83 -32.78 10.27
N ASP A 7 -37.26 -31.74 9.57
CA ASP A 7 -36.39 -30.62 9.19
C ASP A 7 -36.02 -29.77 10.41
N PHE A 8 -36.99 -29.48 11.30
CA PHE A 8 -36.73 -28.81 12.58
C PHE A 8 -35.76 -29.59 13.48
N LEU A 9 -35.92 -30.92 13.55
CA LEU A 9 -35.02 -31.78 14.33
C LEU A 9 -33.60 -31.78 13.74
N LYS A 10 -33.47 -31.80 12.40
CA LYS A 10 -32.17 -31.71 11.73
C LYS A 10 -31.50 -30.36 11.93
N ASP A 11 -32.23 -29.27 11.83
CA ASP A 11 -31.69 -27.92 12.03
C ASP A 11 -31.20 -27.71 13.48
N ASN A 12 -31.94 -28.24 14.46
CA ASN A 12 -31.48 -28.22 15.85
C ASN A 12 -30.25 -29.09 16.07
N GLN A 13 -30.18 -30.28 15.45
CA GLN A 13 -28.98 -31.12 15.50
C GLN A 13 -27.76 -30.43 14.87
N ILE A 14 -27.95 -29.71 13.75
CA ILE A 14 -26.88 -28.94 13.11
C ILE A 14 -26.46 -27.77 14.00
N ARG A 15 -27.41 -27.04 14.61
CA ARG A 15 -27.09 -25.94 15.53
C ARG A 15 -26.31 -26.44 16.75
N GLU A 16 -26.78 -27.50 17.40
CA GLU A 16 -26.09 -28.12 18.54
C GLU A 16 -24.68 -28.59 18.16
N TYR A 17 -24.52 -29.16 16.97
CA TYR A 17 -23.21 -29.55 16.46
C TYR A 17 -22.28 -28.34 16.25
N VAL A 18 -22.77 -27.26 15.63
CA VAL A 18 -22.00 -26.04 15.39
C VAL A 18 -21.61 -25.37 16.70
N ASP A 19 -22.54 -25.22 17.64
CA ASP A 19 -22.29 -24.62 18.96
C ASP A 19 -21.27 -25.45 19.75
N SER A 20 -21.37 -26.77 19.68
CA SER A 20 -20.36 -27.67 20.26
C SER A 20 -18.98 -27.48 19.62
N LYS A 21 -18.89 -27.30 18.30
CA LYS A 21 -17.61 -27.04 17.62
C LYS A 21 -17.03 -25.68 17.97
N ILE A 22 -17.86 -24.64 18.06
CA ILE A 22 -17.43 -23.29 18.48
C ILE A 22 -16.93 -23.31 19.92
N LEU A 23 -17.65 -23.96 20.83
CA LEU A 23 -17.23 -24.09 22.23
C LEU A 23 -15.88 -24.82 22.35
N ASN A 24 -15.70 -25.91 21.60
CA ASN A 24 -14.44 -26.64 21.56
C ASN A 24 -13.27 -25.77 21.06
N GLU A 25 -13.48 -24.96 20.03
CA GLU A 25 -12.46 -24.01 19.52
C GLU A 25 -12.14 -22.91 20.54
N ILE A 26 -13.15 -22.35 21.23
CA ILE A 26 -12.96 -21.36 22.29
C ILE A 26 -12.12 -21.96 23.42
N VAL A 27 -12.47 -23.17 23.88
CA VAL A 27 -11.72 -23.87 24.93
C VAL A 27 -10.30 -24.17 24.48
N ALA A 28 -10.09 -24.60 23.23
CA ALA A 28 -8.76 -24.85 22.67
C ALA A 28 -7.91 -23.57 22.63
N ARG A 29 -8.47 -22.43 22.19
CA ARG A 29 -7.77 -21.14 22.17
C ARG A 29 -7.45 -20.62 23.57
N ASN A 30 -8.37 -20.72 24.52
CA ASN A 30 -8.11 -20.34 25.91
C ASN A 30 -7.02 -21.21 26.54
N THR A 31 -7.03 -22.51 26.25
CA THR A 31 -5.99 -23.44 26.69
C THR A 31 -4.63 -23.10 26.06
N ALA A 32 -4.60 -22.83 24.75
CA ALA A 32 -3.38 -22.42 24.05
C ALA A 32 -2.84 -21.09 24.59
N LEU A 33 -3.71 -20.12 24.89
CA LEU A 33 -3.32 -18.83 25.48
C LEU A 33 -2.75 -19.01 26.88
N SER A 34 -3.38 -19.83 27.72
CA SER A 34 -2.88 -20.16 29.07
C SER A 34 -1.55 -20.91 29.02
N LEU A 35 -1.40 -21.85 28.08
CA LEU A 35 -0.13 -22.53 27.82
C LEU A 35 0.93 -21.56 27.33
N LEU A 36 0.59 -20.61 26.46
CA LEU A 36 1.52 -19.59 25.99
C LEU A 36 1.94 -18.67 27.14
N GLN A 37 1.02 -18.22 27.99
CA GLN A 37 1.34 -17.46 29.20
C GLN A 37 2.26 -18.23 30.14
N THR A 38 1.97 -19.52 30.36
CA THR A 38 2.80 -20.40 31.19
C THR A 38 4.18 -20.58 30.57
N GLN A 39 4.25 -20.86 29.26
CA GLN A 39 5.50 -21.00 28.52
C GLN A 39 6.31 -19.69 28.52
N ILE A 40 5.67 -18.53 28.41
CA ILE A 40 6.33 -17.23 28.56
C ILE A 40 6.89 -17.12 29.98
N LEU A 41 6.14 -17.49 31.01
CA LEU A 41 6.58 -17.41 32.40
C LEU A 41 7.74 -18.37 32.71
N THR A 42 7.77 -19.56 32.09
CA THR A 42 8.75 -20.63 32.37
C THR A 42 9.93 -20.66 31.41
N LYS A 43 9.76 -20.26 30.14
CA LYS A 43 10.87 -20.15 29.16
C LYS A 43 11.63 -18.84 29.30
N ILE A 44 11.02 -17.80 29.87
CA ILE A 44 11.80 -16.67 30.38
C ILE A 44 12.41 -17.14 31.71
N ASN A 45 13.61 -17.68 31.61
CA ASN A 45 14.39 -18.18 32.72
C ASN A 45 14.58 -17.06 33.76
N PHE A 46 14.56 -17.36 35.07
CA PHE A 46 14.77 -16.32 36.08
C PHE A 46 16.14 -15.64 35.97
N THR A 47 17.12 -16.31 35.35
CA THR A 47 18.40 -15.72 34.91
C THR A 47 18.29 -14.70 33.78
N GLU A 48 17.21 -14.70 33.01
CA GLU A 48 16.89 -13.74 31.94
C GLU A 48 15.82 -12.70 32.35
N LYS A 49 15.22 -12.83 33.54
CA LYS A 49 14.37 -11.79 34.16
C LYS A 49 15.17 -10.72 34.93
N GLY A 50 16.49 -10.70 34.78
CA GLY A 50 17.38 -9.79 35.49
C GLY A 50 17.72 -10.31 36.88
N VAL A 51 18.86 -10.99 36.97
CA VAL A 51 19.60 -11.22 38.23
C VAL A 51 20.97 -10.52 38.09
N PRO A 52 21.70 -10.36 39.18
CA PRO A 52 22.20 -9.11 39.71
C PRO A 52 23.54 -8.70 39.09
N LEU A 53 23.74 -8.79 37.77
CA LEU A 53 25.03 -8.48 37.12
C LEU A 53 24.93 -7.90 35.69
N GLY A 54 23.79 -7.30 35.32
CA GLY A 54 23.72 -6.27 34.28
C GLY A 54 23.90 -6.68 32.82
N VAL A 55 22.80 -6.95 32.10
CA VAL A 55 22.59 -6.59 30.67
C VAL A 55 21.08 -6.40 30.41
N ALA A 56 20.74 -5.45 29.54
CA ALA A 56 19.42 -4.84 29.32
C ALA A 56 18.31 -5.74 28.75
N THR A 57 17.12 -5.69 29.35
CA THR A 57 15.83 -5.97 28.67
C THR A 57 14.87 -4.81 28.94
N LEU A 58 14.19 -4.35 27.89
CA LEU A 58 13.17 -3.30 27.94
C LEU A 58 12.05 -3.69 28.92
N GLY A 59 11.59 -2.75 29.74
CA GLY A 59 10.39 -2.94 30.57
C GLY A 59 9.13 -3.13 29.73
N SER A 60 8.04 -3.61 30.35
CA SER A 60 6.73 -3.79 29.72
C SER A 60 6.08 -2.48 29.23
N ASP A 61 6.65 -1.34 29.60
CA ASP A 61 6.28 0.02 29.21
C ASP A 61 7.21 0.62 28.13
N GLY A 62 8.26 -0.11 27.72
CA GLY A 62 9.23 0.33 26.72
C GLY A 62 10.34 1.25 27.25
N PHE A 63 10.52 1.37 28.57
CA PHE A 63 11.61 2.18 29.17
C PHE A 63 12.73 1.32 29.79
N LEU A 64 13.94 1.89 29.85
CA LEU A 64 15.12 1.30 30.52
C LEU A 64 15.32 1.96 31.89
N LEU A 65 15.21 1.19 32.97
CA LEU A 65 15.52 1.64 34.32
C LEU A 65 17.03 1.85 34.50
N SER A 66 17.43 2.65 35.49
CA SER A 66 18.83 3.07 35.68
C SER A 66 19.81 1.91 35.94
N ASN A 67 19.31 0.76 36.37
CA ASN A 67 20.06 -0.48 36.59
C ASN A 67 20.06 -1.45 35.38
N GLN A 68 19.37 -1.10 34.30
CA GLN A 68 19.24 -1.89 33.06
C GLN A 68 20.05 -1.31 31.89
N ARG A 69 20.86 -0.29 32.16
CA ARG A 69 21.82 0.25 31.18
C ARG A 69 23.07 -0.64 31.16
N PRO A 70 23.78 -0.75 30.03
CA PRO A 70 25.06 -1.47 30.01
C PRO A 70 25.97 -0.92 31.12
N PRO A 71 26.73 -1.75 31.83
CA PRO A 71 27.85 -1.24 32.60
C PRO A 71 28.73 -0.51 31.58
N VAL A 72 28.95 0.77 31.79
CA VAL A 72 29.77 1.59 30.91
C VAL A 72 31.08 0.82 30.69
N PRO A 73 31.43 0.41 29.46
CA PRO A 73 32.70 -0.23 29.22
C PRO A 73 33.79 0.70 29.77
N LEU A 74 34.85 0.13 30.33
CA LEU A 74 36.02 0.81 30.89
C LEU A 74 36.74 1.76 29.89
N SER A 75 36.13 2.08 28.73
CA SER A 75 36.65 2.90 27.64
C SER A 75 35.67 3.93 27.04
N THR A 76 34.43 4.11 27.53
CA THR A 76 33.54 5.20 27.07
C THR A 76 33.10 6.09 28.22
N ASN A 77 33.22 7.40 28.08
CA ASN A 77 32.86 8.32 29.16
C ASN A 77 31.37 8.69 29.02
N VAL A 78 30.54 8.31 30.00
CA VAL A 78 29.14 8.74 30.08
C VAL A 78 29.04 9.90 31.04
N PHE A 79 28.59 11.06 30.56
CA PHE A 79 28.39 12.27 31.33
C PHE A 79 26.90 12.53 31.47
N VAL A 80 26.43 12.88 32.66
CA VAL A 80 25.05 13.31 32.90
C VAL A 80 25.05 14.78 33.28
N PHE A 81 24.43 15.63 32.47
CA PHE A 81 24.26 17.05 32.78
C PHE A 81 22.90 17.29 33.44
N ARG A 82 22.91 17.73 34.70
CA ARG A 82 21.76 17.99 35.57
C ARG A 82 21.75 19.44 36.03
N PRO A 83 21.24 20.37 35.21
CA PRO A 83 21.27 21.78 35.56
C PRO A 83 20.54 21.99 36.90
N GLY A 84 21.15 22.76 37.81
CA GLY A 84 20.52 23.18 39.07
C GLY A 84 20.76 22.26 40.29
N GLU A 85 21.45 21.14 40.15
CA GLU A 85 21.86 20.33 41.32
C GLU A 85 23.05 20.96 42.08
N VAL A 86 23.15 20.66 43.38
CA VAL A 86 24.15 21.28 44.26
C VAL A 86 25.49 20.55 44.35
N SER A 87 25.64 19.32 43.84
CA SER A 87 26.95 18.65 43.75
C SER A 87 26.91 17.43 42.82
N PRO A 88 27.87 17.27 41.91
CA PRO A 88 27.97 16.05 41.13
C PRO A 88 28.64 14.89 41.88
N ASN A 89 28.08 13.69 41.74
CA ASN A 89 28.84 12.45 41.86
C ASN A 89 29.64 12.22 40.56
N GLU A 90 30.58 11.26 40.53
CA GLU A 90 31.40 10.98 39.33
C GLU A 90 30.59 11.02 38.02
N ASN A 91 31.11 11.77 37.04
CA ASN A 91 30.51 12.02 35.72
C ASN A 91 29.07 12.57 35.69
N VAL A 92 28.54 13.04 36.81
CA VAL A 92 27.37 13.93 36.85
C VAL A 92 27.89 15.37 36.86
N TYR A 93 27.15 16.34 36.35
CA TYR A 93 27.56 17.74 36.38
C TYR A 93 26.35 18.64 36.50
N SER A 94 26.42 19.63 37.38
CA SER A 94 25.31 20.57 37.59
C SER A 94 25.53 21.96 37.02
N THR A 95 26.75 22.24 36.57
CA THR A 95 27.11 23.48 35.87
C THR A 95 27.79 23.15 34.55
N TRP A 96 27.47 23.91 33.50
CA TRP A 96 28.06 23.71 32.18
C TRP A 96 29.59 23.82 32.22
N VAL A 97 30.11 24.74 33.05
CA VAL A 97 31.55 24.97 33.23
C VAL A 97 32.26 23.71 33.74
N THR A 98 31.74 23.10 34.82
CA THR A 98 32.36 21.89 35.39
C THR A 98 32.24 20.69 34.46
N PHE A 99 31.09 20.55 33.78
CA PHE A 99 30.89 19.56 32.72
C PHE A 99 31.94 19.71 31.62
N ARG A 100 32.10 20.91 31.06
CA ARG A 100 32.98 21.16 29.92
C ARG A 100 34.44 20.85 30.25
N SER A 101 34.92 21.29 31.42
CA SER A 101 36.29 20.99 31.86
C SER A 101 36.57 19.50 31.91
N ALA A 102 35.60 18.71 32.38
CA ALA A 102 35.73 17.26 32.40
C ALA A 102 35.57 16.64 31.00
N PHE A 103 34.59 17.08 30.22
CA PHE A 103 34.27 16.56 28.89
C PHE A 103 35.45 16.70 27.91
N VAL A 104 36.07 17.88 27.86
CA VAL A 104 37.21 18.16 26.94
C VAL A 104 38.45 17.32 27.29
N SER A 105 38.62 16.94 28.56
CA SER A 105 39.76 16.12 28.98
C SER A 105 39.66 14.65 28.54
N LYS A 106 38.48 14.20 28.10
CA LYS A 106 38.21 12.81 27.74
C LYS A 106 38.30 12.61 26.23
N LYS A 107 38.92 11.49 25.83
CA LYS A 107 39.07 11.06 24.44
C LYS A 107 38.18 9.85 24.14
N GLY A 108 37.86 9.64 22.86
CA GLY A 108 37.07 8.51 22.38
C GLY A 108 35.56 8.78 22.45
N LEU A 109 34.78 7.73 22.21
CA LEU A 109 33.32 7.80 22.20
C LEU A 109 32.77 8.22 23.57
N LYS A 110 31.99 9.30 23.58
CA LYS A 110 31.38 9.93 24.75
C LYS A 110 29.86 9.84 24.62
N PHE A 111 29.19 9.71 25.75
CA PHE A 111 27.74 9.80 25.84
C PHE A 111 27.39 10.97 26.74
N LEU A 112 26.70 11.97 26.22
CA LEU A 112 26.18 13.07 27.01
C LEU A 112 24.69 12.88 27.21
N GLN A 113 24.31 12.60 28.44
CA GLN A 113 22.94 12.45 28.86
C GLN A 113 22.42 13.74 29.50
N PHE A 114 21.36 14.27 28.93
CA PHE A 114 20.70 15.47 29.38
C PHE A 114 19.52 15.14 30.28
N ASP A 115 19.48 15.75 31.46
CA ASP A 115 18.46 15.52 32.47
C ASP A 115 17.74 16.81 32.82
N ASP A 116 16.47 16.89 32.44
CA ASP A 116 15.61 18.05 32.63
C ASP A 116 14.70 17.91 33.86
N SER A 117 14.98 16.96 34.76
CA SER A 117 14.10 16.66 35.90
C SER A 117 13.93 17.80 36.90
N LEU A 118 14.86 18.76 36.93
CA LEU A 118 14.87 19.86 37.89
C LEU A 118 14.60 21.22 37.25
N GLN A 119 15.15 21.44 36.06
CA GLN A 119 14.92 22.65 35.29
C GLN A 119 15.22 22.42 33.81
N GLY A 120 14.77 23.38 32.99
CA GLY A 120 15.12 23.41 31.57
C GLY A 120 16.63 23.45 31.35
N ILE A 121 17.06 22.84 30.25
CA ILE A 121 18.48 22.75 29.92
C ILE A 121 18.83 23.90 29.00
N SER A 122 19.80 24.72 29.43
CA SER A 122 20.34 25.84 28.67
C SER A 122 21.84 25.67 28.53
N ILE A 123 22.33 25.69 27.29
CA ILE A 123 23.74 25.63 26.94
C ILE A 123 24.22 27.05 26.68
N PRO A 124 25.19 27.58 27.46
CA PRO A 124 25.66 28.96 27.31
C PRO A 124 26.45 29.17 26.00
N PRO A 125 26.67 30.43 25.59
CA PRO A 125 27.40 30.74 24.36
C PRO A 125 28.87 30.36 24.49
N GLU A 126 29.29 29.26 23.85
CA GLU A 126 30.67 28.78 23.84
C GLU A 126 30.96 27.97 22.56
N ASN A 127 32.24 27.73 22.30
CA ASN A 127 32.66 26.73 21.31
C ASN A 127 32.80 25.36 21.99
N ILE A 128 32.01 24.39 21.53
CA ILE A 128 32.14 22.98 21.94
C ILE A 128 32.27 22.09 20.72
N ASP A 129 33.15 21.11 20.87
CA ASP A 129 33.35 20.04 19.90
C ASP A 129 32.55 18.81 20.35
N PHE A 130 31.44 18.52 19.66
CA PHE A 130 30.67 17.29 19.90
C PHE A 130 31.18 16.10 19.09
N SER A 131 32.38 16.18 18.50
CA SER A 131 33.04 15.03 17.90
C SER A 131 33.08 13.86 18.88
N GLU A 132 32.88 12.66 18.32
CA GLU A 132 32.85 11.41 19.09
C GLU A 132 31.79 11.40 20.20
N CYS A 133 30.73 12.20 20.09
CA CYS A 133 29.69 12.30 21.12
C CYS A 133 28.33 11.81 20.62
N ILE A 134 27.61 11.06 21.46
CA ILE A 134 26.18 10.80 21.31
C ILE A 134 25.43 11.61 22.35
N LEU A 135 24.49 12.43 21.90
CA LEU A 135 23.61 13.21 22.78
C LEU A 135 22.33 12.42 23.01
N LEU A 136 21.91 12.26 24.26
CA LEU A 136 20.66 11.55 24.57
C LEU A 136 19.93 12.15 25.77
N SER A 137 18.61 11.95 25.81
CA SER A 137 17.82 12.29 27.00
C SER A 137 18.07 11.31 28.15
N ARG A 138 17.81 11.74 29.40
CA ARG A 138 17.88 10.85 30.57
C ARG A 138 16.91 9.69 30.46
N TYR A 139 15.71 9.99 30.01
CA TYR A 139 14.64 9.03 29.79
C TYR A 139 14.06 9.28 28.41
N LYS A 140 13.67 8.21 27.72
CA LYS A 140 12.83 8.37 26.54
C LYS A 140 11.53 9.04 27.00
N LYS A 141 11.08 10.05 26.28
CA LYS A 141 9.83 10.76 26.56
C LYS A 141 9.02 10.81 25.29
N GLN A 142 7.70 10.91 25.44
CA GLN A 142 6.82 11.13 24.29
C GLN A 142 7.13 12.47 23.60
N ILE A 143 7.47 13.49 24.40
CA ILE A 143 7.94 14.79 23.95
C ILE A 143 9.46 14.83 24.19
N PRO A 144 10.29 15.03 23.16
CA PRO A 144 11.74 15.08 23.31
C PRO A 144 12.18 16.14 24.33
N THR A 145 13.23 15.85 25.12
CA THR A 145 13.76 16.78 26.11
C THR A 145 14.36 18.00 25.41
N ALA A 146 13.88 19.19 25.76
CA ALA A 146 14.31 20.45 25.15
C ALA A 146 15.68 20.90 25.67
N ILE A 147 16.60 21.13 24.74
CA ILE A 147 17.94 21.68 24.97
C ILE A 147 18.01 23.03 24.26
N ASN A 148 18.16 24.11 25.02
CA ASN A 148 18.19 25.46 24.47
C ASN A 148 19.62 25.94 24.36
N PHE A 149 20.09 26.23 23.14
CA PHE A 149 21.38 26.86 22.91
C PHE A 149 21.22 28.38 23.01
N ALA A 150 22.00 29.00 23.89
CA ALA A 150 22.06 30.44 24.02
C ALA A 150 22.71 31.08 22.78
N SER A 151 22.35 32.34 22.50
CA SER A 151 22.83 33.05 21.32
C SER A 151 24.35 33.19 21.28
N GLY A 152 24.98 32.84 20.16
CA GLY A 152 26.43 32.88 19.96
C GLY A 152 27.16 31.57 20.23
N PHE A 153 26.42 30.47 20.39
CA PHE A 153 26.99 29.12 20.47
C PHE A 153 27.61 28.70 19.13
N LEU A 154 28.77 28.04 19.18
CA LEU A 154 29.51 27.56 18.01
C LEU A 154 29.75 26.05 18.13
N VAL A 155 29.36 25.30 17.11
CA VAL A 155 29.60 23.86 17.01
C VAL A 155 30.81 23.64 16.11
N SER A 156 31.92 23.18 16.67
CA SER A 156 33.12 22.86 15.86
C SER A 156 33.05 21.49 15.19
N ALA A 157 32.27 20.55 15.74
CA ALA A 157 31.85 19.34 15.04
C ALA A 157 30.52 18.81 15.59
N TRP A 158 29.73 18.21 14.70
CA TRP A 158 28.43 17.62 15.06
C TRP A 158 28.59 16.36 15.91
N PRO A 159 27.65 16.09 16.83
CA PRO A 159 27.53 14.78 17.46
C PRO A 159 27.29 13.69 16.42
N ILE A 160 27.74 12.47 16.74
CA ILE A 160 27.50 11.27 15.93
C ILE A 160 25.99 11.01 15.81
N ASP A 161 25.26 11.15 16.93
CA ASP A 161 23.82 10.91 16.97
C ASP A 161 23.15 11.71 18.09
N VAL A 162 21.88 12.04 17.90
CA VAL A 162 21.04 12.79 18.84
C VAL A 162 19.74 12.02 19.09
N GLN A 163 19.52 11.59 20.32
CA GLN A 163 18.44 10.67 20.68
C GLN A 163 17.46 11.25 21.70
N GLY A 164 16.18 11.37 21.32
CA GLY A 164 15.12 11.81 22.24
C GLY A 164 15.24 13.27 22.69
N LEU A 165 15.94 14.11 21.91
CA LEU A 165 16.18 15.50 22.25
C LEU A 165 15.52 16.46 21.25
N LYS A 166 15.09 17.61 21.76
CA LYS A 166 14.69 18.76 20.96
C LYS A 166 15.78 19.82 21.06
N LEU A 167 16.60 19.96 20.03
CA LEU A 167 17.69 20.91 19.94
C LEU A 167 17.15 22.27 19.45
N ASN A 168 17.03 23.23 20.34
CA ASN A 168 16.49 24.57 20.07
C ASN A 168 17.62 25.59 19.99
N PHE A 169 17.66 26.31 18.89
CA PHE A 169 18.62 27.40 18.71
C PHE A 169 17.97 28.59 18.00
N SER A 170 18.48 29.77 18.30
CA SER A 170 17.97 31.04 17.76
C SER A 170 19.06 31.93 17.17
N SER A 171 20.33 31.58 17.40
CA SER A 171 21.46 32.25 16.78
C SER A 171 21.99 31.46 15.60
N HIS A 172 22.68 32.19 14.73
CA HIS A 172 23.42 31.68 13.60
C HIS A 172 24.56 30.74 14.05
N PHE A 173 24.65 29.58 13.42
CA PHE A 173 25.71 28.59 13.57
C PHE A 173 26.64 28.60 12.35
N PHE A 174 27.95 28.71 12.60
CA PHE A 174 28.98 28.55 11.59
C PHE A 174 29.51 27.10 11.64
N ASP A 175 29.25 26.30 10.60
CA ASP A 175 29.94 25.01 10.43
C ASP A 175 31.31 25.27 9.78
N ASN A 176 32.38 24.95 10.52
CA ASN A 176 33.75 25.25 10.13
C ASN A 176 34.41 24.09 9.35
N GLY A 177 33.69 23.60 8.34
CA GLY A 177 34.24 22.96 7.14
C GLY A 177 34.48 21.46 7.16
N GLY A 178 34.30 20.86 5.98
CA GLY A 178 34.41 19.42 5.72
C GLY A 178 33.06 18.76 5.43
N SER A 179 33.08 17.46 5.12
CA SER A 179 31.85 16.68 4.99
C SER A 179 31.39 16.24 6.39
N THR A 180 30.24 16.74 6.83
CA THR A 180 29.68 16.47 8.16
C THR A 180 28.40 15.64 8.07
N SER A 181 28.10 14.93 9.15
CA SER A 181 26.85 14.16 9.28
C SER A 181 26.13 14.50 10.56
N LEU A 182 24.81 14.63 10.48
CA LEU A 182 23.92 14.79 11.63
C LEU A 182 22.89 13.66 11.61
N SER A 183 22.92 12.82 12.64
CA SER A 183 21.89 11.80 12.86
C SER A 183 20.93 12.23 13.96
N LEU A 184 19.62 12.12 13.69
CA LEU A 184 18.54 12.41 14.60
C LEU A 184 17.65 11.17 14.75
N SER A 185 17.48 10.71 15.98
CA SER A 185 16.62 9.57 16.34
C SER A 185 15.60 9.97 17.41
N ASP A 186 14.30 9.88 17.12
CA ASP A 186 13.24 10.38 18.01
C ASP A 186 13.47 11.84 18.47
N SER A 187 14.07 12.66 17.60
CA SER A 187 14.60 13.98 17.94
C SER A 187 14.03 15.08 17.04
N VAL A 188 14.14 16.32 17.51
CA VAL A 188 13.72 17.51 16.76
C VAL A 188 14.89 18.49 16.71
N LEU A 189 15.23 18.94 15.52
CA LEU A 189 16.09 20.11 15.31
C LEU A 189 15.18 21.31 15.04
N GLU A 190 15.15 22.28 15.94
CA GLU A 190 14.27 23.44 15.84
C GLU A 190 15.07 24.73 15.84
N TYR A 191 14.81 25.55 14.82
CA TYR A 191 15.31 26.90 14.73
C TYR A 191 14.19 27.91 15.00
N THR A 192 14.50 28.92 15.82
CA THR A 192 13.56 29.99 16.24
C THR A 192 14.14 31.39 16.05
N GLY A 193 15.29 31.51 15.36
CA GLY A 193 15.97 32.78 15.15
C GLY A 193 15.34 33.66 14.08
N THR A 194 15.94 34.83 13.88
CA THR A 194 15.47 35.85 12.92
C THR A 194 16.14 35.79 11.55
N GLU A 195 17.34 35.19 11.47
CA GLU A 195 18.17 35.10 10.25
C GLU A 195 18.23 33.65 9.74
N THR A 196 19.27 33.26 9.00
CA THR A 196 19.54 31.86 8.68
C THR A 196 20.09 31.12 9.92
N GLY A 197 19.67 29.88 10.12
CA GLY A 197 20.10 29.08 11.26
C GLY A 197 21.55 28.61 11.14
N MET A 198 21.89 27.95 10.05
CA MET A 198 23.22 27.42 9.76
C MET A 198 23.63 27.76 8.34
N ASP A 199 24.79 28.39 8.18
CA ASP A 199 25.40 28.58 6.88
C ASP A 199 26.51 27.55 6.66
N PHE A 200 26.40 26.77 5.58
CA PHE A 200 27.45 25.86 5.16
C PHE A 200 28.37 26.56 4.17
N PHE A 201 29.52 27.01 4.67
CA PHE A 201 30.54 27.69 3.88
C PHE A 201 31.53 26.75 3.21
N SER A 202 31.75 25.53 3.74
CA SER A 202 32.53 24.46 3.10
C SER A 202 31.98 23.03 3.27
N GLY A 203 32.22 22.15 2.29
CA GLY A 203 31.86 20.72 2.34
C GLY A 203 30.43 20.33 1.95
N SER A 204 29.95 19.22 2.54
CA SER A 204 28.66 18.57 2.29
C SER A 204 28.03 18.12 3.60
N LEU A 205 26.72 18.32 3.79
CA LEU A 205 26.01 17.83 4.98
C LEU A 205 25.17 16.60 4.64
N SER A 206 25.31 15.53 5.42
CA SER A 206 24.40 14.39 5.40
C SER A 206 23.52 14.38 6.65
N VAL A 207 22.20 14.47 6.48
CA VAL A 207 21.24 14.44 7.58
C VAL A 207 20.47 13.12 7.55
N PHE A 208 20.53 12.37 8.65
CA PHE A 208 19.83 11.10 8.81
C PHE A 208 18.68 11.28 9.81
N LEU A 209 17.47 11.00 9.37
CA LEU A 209 16.26 11.14 10.18
C LEU A 209 15.64 9.78 10.48
N LYS A 210 15.42 9.50 11.77
CA LYS A 210 14.63 8.38 12.26
C LYS A 210 13.56 8.89 13.21
N ASN A 211 12.30 8.82 12.81
CA ASN A 211 11.16 9.36 13.55
C ASN A 211 11.43 10.79 14.09
N SER A 212 12.05 11.61 13.25
CA SER A 212 12.67 12.88 13.65
C SER A 212 12.27 14.00 12.71
N LYS A 213 12.34 15.23 13.22
CA LYS A 213 11.85 16.41 12.49
C LYS A 213 12.87 17.55 12.47
N ILE A 214 12.84 18.30 11.37
CA ILE A 214 13.54 19.58 11.23
C ILE A 214 12.48 20.66 11.09
N VAL A 215 12.49 21.60 12.03
CA VAL A 215 11.47 22.64 12.21
C VAL A 215 12.15 23.99 12.05
N GLY A 216 11.68 24.75 11.08
CA GLY A 216 12.21 26.08 10.77
C GLY A 216 11.30 27.21 11.24
N ASN A 217 10.05 26.92 11.62
CA ASN A 217 9.07 27.94 12.01
C ASN A 217 8.96 29.09 10.98
N GLY A 218 8.99 28.73 9.69
CA GLY A 218 8.99 29.70 8.57
C GLY A 218 10.34 30.36 8.28
N ARG A 219 11.44 29.85 8.85
CA ARG A 219 12.80 30.33 8.65
C ARG A 219 13.70 29.25 8.03
N THR A 220 14.76 29.72 7.39
CA THR A 220 15.82 28.86 6.87
C THR A 220 16.63 28.29 8.04
N VAL A 221 16.61 26.96 8.19
CA VAL A 221 17.47 26.21 9.11
C VAL A 221 18.86 26.02 8.50
N PHE A 222 18.93 25.58 7.25
CA PHE A 222 20.17 25.30 6.53
C PHE A 222 20.29 26.18 5.28
N SER A 223 21.42 26.88 5.18
CA SER A 223 21.75 27.78 4.10
C SER A 223 22.99 27.24 3.37
N LEU A 224 22.75 26.75 2.17
CA LEU A 224 23.74 26.12 1.32
C LEU A 224 24.18 27.17 0.32
N GLY A 225 25.38 27.74 0.44
CA GLY A 225 25.85 28.70 -0.57
C GLY A 225 25.81 28.09 -1.99
N ASN A 226 26.82 27.27 -2.28
CA ASN A 226 27.05 26.61 -3.58
C ASN A 226 27.37 25.11 -3.38
N ARG A 227 26.54 24.39 -2.59
CA ARG A 227 26.96 23.13 -1.91
C ARG A 227 25.89 22.06 -1.81
N SER A 228 26.32 20.86 -1.38
CA SER A 228 25.47 19.68 -1.32
C SER A 228 24.90 19.41 0.08
N ILE A 229 23.60 19.15 0.13
CA ILE A 229 22.94 18.51 1.27
C ILE A 229 22.36 17.17 0.83
N GLN A 230 22.50 16.17 1.67
CA GLN A 230 21.86 14.88 1.51
C GLN A 230 20.95 14.64 2.71
N ILE A 231 19.70 14.27 2.46
CA ILE A 231 18.70 14.05 3.51
C ILE A 231 18.15 12.65 3.36
N PHE A 232 18.28 11.85 4.41
CA PHE A 232 17.89 10.46 4.45
C PHE A 232 16.74 10.27 5.44
N GLY A 233 15.60 9.80 4.93
CA GLY A 233 14.47 9.35 5.75
C GLY A 233 14.59 7.86 6.00
N ILE A 234 15.05 7.46 7.19
CA ILE A 234 15.41 6.06 7.49
C ILE A 234 14.20 5.23 7.91
N SER A 235 13.44 5.70 8.90
CA SER A 235 12.27 4.99 9.44
C SER A 235 11.41 5.90 10.31
N GLY A 236 10.16 5.50 10.58
CA GLY A 236 9.22 6.27 11.40
C GLY A 236 8.71 7.52 10.69
N SER A 237 8.11 8.45 11.42
CA SER A 237 7.61 9.70 10.84
C SER A 237 8.74 10.73 10.76
N CYS A 238 9.29 10.92 9.57
CA CYS A 238 10.30 11.95 9.30
C CYS A 238 9.62 13.18 8.70
N ASN A 239 10.11 14.37 9.03
CA ASN A 239 9.62 15.60 8.41
C ASN A 239 10.67 16.70 8.39
N VAL A 240 10.87 17.35 7.25
CA VAL A 240 11.58 18.62 7.15
C VAL A 240 10.58 19.67 6.70
N GLU A 241 10.36 20.71 7.50
CA GLU A 241 9.38 21.74 7.17
C GLU A 241 9.72 22.50 5.88
N ALA A 242 8.70 23.08 5.26
CA ALA A 242 8.86 23.93 4.09
C ALA A 242 9.74 25.16 4.42
N GLY A 243 10.62 25.54 3.50
CA GLY A 243 11.52 26.69 3.66
C GLY A 243 12.68 26.50 4.64
N CYS A 244 12.86 25.31 5.22
CA CYS A 244 14.00 25.03 6.10
C CYS A 244 15.35 25.08 5.38
N ILE A 245 15.39 24.94 4.06
CA ILE A 245 16.63 24.83 3.28
C ILE A 245 16.60 25.86 2.16
N GLN A 246 17.67 26.63 2.05
CA GLN A 246 17.93 27.51 0.91
C GLN A 246 19.25 27.15 0.25
N GLY A 247 19.39 27.52 -1.02
CA GLY A 247 20.68 27.50 -1.67
C GLY A 247 20.70 28.04 -3.09
N GLY A 248 21.87 28.47 -3.55
CA GLY A 248 22.06 29.05 -4.89
C GLY A 248 22.06 28.01 -6.01
N ASP A 249 22.16 28.48 -7.26
CA ASP A 249 22.03 27.67 -8.48
C ASP A 249 23.02 26.49 -8.59
N SER A 250 24.18 26.59 -7.94
CA SER A 250 25.19 25.52 -7.94
C SER A 250 25.10 24.57 -6.74
N SER A 251 24.12 24.78 -5.86
CA SER A 251 23.85 23.87 -4.75
C SER A 251 23.16 22.60 -5.24
N THR A 252 23.32 21.49 -4.51
CA THR A 252 22.66 20.22 -4.80
C THR A 252 21.93 19.72 -3.55
N MET A 253 20.70 19.24 -3.75
CA MET A 253 19.90 18.63 -2.70
C MET A 253 19.54 17.22 -3.14
N THR A 254 19.96 16.23 -2.37
CA THR A 254 19.59 14.83 -2.60
C THR A 254 18.70 14.36 -1.46
N ILE A 255 17.50 13.90 -1.79
CA ILE A 255 16.55 13.34 -0.82
C ILE A 255 16.43 11.85 -1.11
N THR A 256 16.66 11.03 -0.09
CA THR A 256 16.53 9.58 -0.20
C THR A 256 15.62 9.08 0.90
N ASN A 257 14.46 8.54 0.53
CA ASN A 257 13.59 7.83 1.47
C ASN A 257 13.93 6.33 1.44
N LEU A 258 14.44 5.82 2.57
CA LEU A 258 14.80 4.42 2.76
C LEU A 258 13.72 3.63 3.54
N GLY A 259 12.76 4.32 4.16
CA GLY A 259 11.73 3.68 4.98
C GLY A 259 10.93 4.61 5.88
N SER A 260 11.01 5.92 5.71
CA SER A 260 10.24 6.89 6.50
C SER A 260 8.81 7.03 6.00
N VAL A 261 7.86 7.04 6.93
CA VAL A 261 6.43 7.15 6.64
C VAL A 261 6.11 8.56 6.16
N LEU A 262 5.51 8.66 4.98
CA LEU A 262 5.03 9.92 4.41
C LEU A 262 3.66 10.28 5.02
N THR A 263 3.60 11.35 5.80
CA THR A 263 2.35 11.78 6.47
C THR A 263 1.43 12.60 5.57
N SER A 264 1.97 13.25 4.53
CA SER A 264 1.20 13.97 3.51
C SER A 264 2.08 14.29 2.30
N GLY A 265 1.69 13.84 1.11
CA GLY A 265 2.38 14.15 -0.15
C GLY A 265 3.46 13.13 -0.54
N ASN A 266 4.28 13.53 -1.53
CA ASN A 266 5.25 12.63 -2.18
C ASN A 266 6.63 12.64 -1.51
N SER A 267 6.86 13.44 -0.46
CA SER A 267 8.16 13.60 0.19
C SER A 267 8.00 13.81 1.69
N PHE A 268 8.98 13.38 2.48
CA PHE A 268 9.12 13.78 3.88
C PHE A 268 9.81 15.14 4.03
N VAL A 269 10.24 15.75 2.92
CA VAL A 269 10.81 17.09 2.86
C VAL A 269 9.80 18.03 2.22
N GLY A 270 9.35 19.04 2.97
CA GLY A 270 8.46 20.08 2.48
C GLY A 270 9.08 20.92 1.36
N ILE A 271 8.25 21.75 0.72
CA ILE A 271 8.69 22.60 -0.40
C ILE A 271 9.78 23.57 0.06
N GLN A 272 10.91 23.59 -0.65
CA GLN A 272 12.05 24.48 -0.37
C GLN A 272 12.11 25.60 -1.41
N GLY A 273 11.21 26.59 -1.29
CA GLY A 273 11.03 27.64 -2.31
C GLY A 273 12.25 28.53 -2.54
N SER A 274 13.14 28.65 -1.56
CA SER A 274 14.39 29.41 -1.63
C SER A 274 15.60 28.57 -2.08
N PHE A 275 15.38 27.33 -2.51
CA PHE A 275 16.43 26.47 -3.06
C PHE A 275 16.41 26.52 -4.59
N LEU A 276 17.41 27.17 -5.18
CA LEU A 276 17.53 27.42 -6.62
C LEU A 276 18.42 26.40 -7.34
N GLY A 277 19.12 25.55 -6.58
CA GLY A 277 20.03 24.54 -7.10
C GLY A 277 19.35 23.28 -7.67
N THR A 278 20.15 22.25 -7.94
CA THR A 278 19.65 20.97 -8.46
C THR A 278 19.08 20.12 -7.34
N LYS A 279 17.78 19.78 -7.43
CA LYS A 279 17.11 18.84 -6.51
C LYS A 279 16.96 17.47 -7.15
N SER A 280 17.39 16.42 -6.45
CA SER A 280 17.10 15.02 -6.79
C SER A 280 16.41 14.34 -5.61
N GLU A 281 15.43 13.50 -5.91
CA GLU A 281 14.65 12.80 -4.90
C GLU A 281 14.39 11.36 -5.32
N SER A 282 14.64 10.44 -4.40
CA SER A 282 14.43 9.00 -4.59
C SER A 282 13.66 8.44 -3.41
N ASP A 283 12.70 7.55 -3.69
CA ASP A 283 11.98 6.79 -2.67
C ASP A 283 12.09 5.31 -3.00
N LEU A 284 12.80 4.59 -2.13
CA LEU A 284 13.09 3.17 -2.33
C LEU A 284 12.10 2.27 -1.58
N SER A 285 11.24 2.83 -0.73
CA SER A 285 10.37 2.06 0.16
C SER A 285 8.88 2.14 -0.21
N HIS A 286 8.40 3.25 -0.78
CA HIS A 286 6.97 3.48 -1.06
C HIS A 286 6.62 3.36 -2.55
N VAL A 287 7.30 2.45 -3.24
CA VAL A 287 7.20 2.35 -4.71
C VAL A 287 5.75 2.07 -5.13
N PHE A 288 5.06 1.12 -4.50
CA PHE A 288 3.70 0.76 -4.87
C PHE A 288 2.68 1.84 -4.48
N GLU A 289 2.81 2.43 -3.29
CA GLU A 289 1.93 3.48 -2.78
C GLU A 289 2.01 4.74 -3.65
N LYS A 290 3.18 5.03 -4.23
CA LYS A 290 3.37 6.14 -5.16
C LYS A 290 2.97 5.80 -6.60
N THR A 291 3.12 4.54 -7.01
CA THR A 291 2.72 4.11 -8.35
C THR A 291 1.20 4.06 -8.49
N LEU A 292 0.44 3.68 -7.46
CA LEU A 292 -1.02 3.57 -7.51
C LEU A 292 -1.72 4.91 -7.22
N ILE A 293 -2.40 5.48 -8.22
CA ILE A 293 -3.15 6.74 -8.10
C ILE A 293 -4.67 6.52 -7.90
N SER A 294 -5.19 5.33 -8.18
CA SER A 294 -6.60 5.00 -7.98
C SER A 294 -6.85 3.49 -7.77
N LYS A 295 -8.03 3.15 -7.23
CA LYS A 295 -8.45 1.75 -7.07
C LYS A 295 -8.63 1.10 -8.44
N GLY A 296 -8.21 -0.16 -8.56
CA GLY A 296 -8.41 -0.97 -9.77
C GLY A 296 -7.34 -0.79 -10.85
N GLN A 297 -6.29 -0.01 -10.59
CA GLN A 297 -5.14 0.07 -11.49
C GLN A 297 -4.29 -1.18 -11.45
N LEU A 298 -3.73 -1.55 -12.61
CA LEU A 298 -2.74 -2.61 -12.73
C LEU A 298 -1.35 -2.03 -12.55
N VAL A 299 -0.47 -2.76 -11.87
CA VAL A 299 0.95 -2.37 -11.74
C VAL A 299 1.79 -3.22 -12.69
N THR A 300 2.60 -2.56 -13.52
CA THR A 300 3.54 -3.20 -14.45
C THR A 300 4.89 -2.47 -14.41
N ARG A 301 5.83 -2.85 -15.28
CA ARG A 301 7.10 -2.17 -15.46
C ARG A 301 7.19 -1.48 -16.83
N ASP A 302 7.88 -0.34 -16.88
CA ASP A 302 8.29 0.29 -18.14
C ASP A 302 9.53 -0.39 -18.74
N SER A 303 9.98 0.08 -19.90
CA SER A 303 11.19 -0.42 -20.59
C SER A 303 12.50 -0.18 -19.84
N SER A 304 12.50 0.69 -18.83
CA SER A 304 13.62 0.92 -17.93
C SER A 304 13.54 0.07 -16.64
N GLY A 305 12.48 -0.74 -16.51
CA GLY A 305 12.25 -1.62 -15.35
C GLY A 305 11.59 -0.93 -14.15
N ASN A 306 11.16 0.33 -14.28
CA ASN A 306 10.48 1.08 -13.23
C ASN A 306 9.01 0.67 -13.12
N PHE A 307 8.46 0.64 -11.91
CA PHE A 307 7.05 0.36 -11.70
C PHE A 307 6.16 1.51 -12.20
N ILE A 308 5.17 1.19 -13.03
CA ILE A 308 4.16 2.11 -13.56
C ILE A 308 2.76 1.57 -13.31
N SER A 309 1.78 2.45 -13.16
CA SER A 309 0.36 2.08 -13.09
C SER A 309 -0.32 2.23 -14.44
N VAL A 310 -1.14 1.26 -14.81
CA VAL A 310 -2.03 1.33 -15.96
C VAL A 310 -3.46 1.49 -15.44
N SER A 311 -4.16 2.51 -15.93
CA SER A 311 -5.58 2.71 -15.61
C SER A 311 -6.39 1.48 -16.04
N PRO A 312 -7.37 1.04 -15.24
CA PRO A 312 -8.38 0.13 -15.76
C PRO A 312 -9.04 0.87 -16.94
N GLY A 313 -9.13 0.22 -18.10
CA GLY A 313 -9.71 0.82 -19.30
C GLY A 313 -11.11 1.39 -19.06
N LEU A 314 -11.62 2.16 -20.03
CA LEU A 314 -12.98 2.66 -19.98
C LEU A 314 -14.01 1.51 -19.99
N ASN A 315 -15.26 1.82 -19.64
CA ASN A 315 -16.35 0.84 -19.78
C ASN A 315 -16.37 0.27 -21.21
N ASN A 316 -16.44 -1.07 -21.32
CA ASN A 316 -16.39 -1.84 -22.58
C ASN A 316 -15.02 -1.90 -23.27
N GLU A 317 -13.94 -1.55 -22.58
CA GLU A 317 -12.58 -1.84 -23.00
C GLU A 317 -12.04 -3.11 -22.34
N ILE A 318 -11.13 -3.76 -23.05
CA ILE A 318 -10.42 -4.95 -22.59
C ILE A 318 -8.94 -4.63 -22.60
N LEU A 319 -8.25 -5.04 -21.55
CA LEU A 319 -6.80 -4.98 -21.45
C LEU A 319 -6.23 -6.27 -22.07
N ILE A 320 -5.49 -6.11 -23.16
CA ILE A 320 -4.82 -7.21 -23.83
C ILE A 320 -3.35 -7.21 -23.41
N PHE A 321 -2.83 -8.38 -23.04
CA PHE A 321 -1.38 -8.58 -22.91
C PHE A 321 -0.75 -8.58 -24.29
N ASP A 322 0.10 -7.58 -24.58
CA ASP A 322 0.77 -7.39 -25.86
C ASP A 322 2.27 -7.18 -25.62
N SER A 323 3.07 -8.19 -25.96
CA SER A 323 4.53 -8.15 -25.79
C SER A 323 5.22 -7.12 -26.68
N ASN A 324 4.53 -6.59 -27.70
CA ASN A 324 5.07 -5.55 -28.57
C ASN A 324 4.78 -4.14 -28.05
N SER A 325 3.89 -4.00 -27.06
CA SER A 325 3.64 -2.71 -26.42
C SER A 325 4.68 -2.47 -25.32
N GLN A 326 5.12 -1.21 -25.18
CA GLN A 326 6.15 -0.80 -24.20
C GLN A 326 5.79 -1.14 -22.74
N GLY A 327 4.51 -1.30 -22.41
CA GLY A 327 4.04 -1.66 -21.06
C GLY A 327 3.62 -3.11 -20.90
N GLY A 328 3.68 -3.93 -21.97
CA GLY A 328 3.13 -5.28 -22.00
C GLY A 328 1.60 -5.35 -22.09
N PHE A 329 0.93 -4.20 -22.19
CA PHE A 329 -0.53 -4.06 -22.26
C PHE A 329 -0.98 -3.14 -23.38
N LYS A 330 -2.14 -3.42 -23.97
CA LYS A 330 -2.82 -2.56 -24.93
C LYS A 330 -4.32 -2.52 -24.62
N PRO A 331 -4.92 -1.34 -24.35
CA PRO A 331 -6.37 -1.22 -24.27
C PRO A 331 -6.96 -1.42 -25.66
N ALA A 332 -8.06 -2.15 -25.75
CA ALA A 332 -8.77 -2.31 -27.01
C ALA A 332 -10.27 -2.48 -26.79
N SER A 333 -11.05 -2.16 -27.82
CA SER A 333 -12.50 -2.37 -27.78
C SER A 333 -12.85 -3.85 -27.83
N ILE A 334 -13.99 -4.23 -27.26
CA ILE A 334 -14.47 -5.62 -27.33
C ILE A 334 -14.61 -6.14 -28.77
N GLY A 335 -14.87 -5.26 -29.74
CA GLY A 335 -14.94 -5.63 -31.17
C GLY A 335 -13.60 -6.04 -31.77
N SER A 336 -12.48 -5.54 -31.23
CA SER A 336 -11.14 -5.94 -31.67
C SER A 336 -10.75 -7.36 -31.21
N LEU A 337 -11.48 -7.91 -30.23
CA LEU A 337 -11.16 -9.22 -29.67
C LEU A 337 -11.27 -10.32 -30.72
N PHE A 338 -12.08 -10.14 -31.77
CA PHE A 338 -12.25 -11.10 -32.86
C PHE A 338 -11.19 -10.99 -33.96
N SER A 339 -10.55 -9.83 -34.13
CA SER A 339 -9.51 -9.62 -35.15
C SER A 339 -8.09 -9.98 -34.69
N LEU A 340 -7.89 -10.25 -33.40
CA LEU A 340 -6.57 -10.66 -32.87
C LEU A 340 -6.21 -12.09 -33.31
N PRO A 341 -4.99 -12.32 -33.84
CA PRO A 341 -4.48 -13.66 -34.12
C PRO A 341 -4.17 -14.42 -32.82
N GLY A 342 -4.43 -15.73 -32.80
CA GLY A 342 -4.11 -16.62 -31.65
C GLY A 342 -5.33 -17.36 -31.07
N MET A 343 -5.05 -18.39 -30.27
CA MET A 343 -6.06 -19.19 -29.58
C MET A 343 -6.64 -18.40 -28.41
N LYS A 344 -7.95 -18.14 -28.43
CA LYS A 344 -8.65 -17.34 -27.43
C LYS A 344 -9.33 -18.26 -26.43
N THR A 345 -8.75 -18.42 -25.25
CA THR A 345 -9.43 -19.01 -24.10
C THR A 345 -10.20 -17.93 -23.37
N LEU A 346 -11.49 -17.76 -23.73
CA LEU A 346 -12.45 -17.06 -22.87
C LEU A 346 -12.84 -18.03 -21.76
N SER A 347 -12.29 -17.85 -20.56
CA SER A 347 -12.59 -18.70 -19.40
C SER A 347 -13.99 -18.49 -18.83
N ASP A 348 -14.69 -17.45 -19.25
CA ASP A 348 -16.07 -17.18 -18.85
C ASP A 348 -17.00 -17.14 -20.07
N PHE A 349 -18.06 -17.93 -19.97
CA PHE A 349 -19.22 -17.80 -20.85
C PHE A 349 -19.73 -16.37 -20.71
N VAL A 350 -19.58 -15.56 -21.76
CA VAL A 350 -20.37 -14.33 -21.88
C VAL A 350 -21.82 -14.77 -21.75
N ARG A 351 -22.46 -14.38 -20.64
CA ARG A 351 -23.88 -14.60 -20.44
C ARG A 351 -24.58 -13.69 -21.45
N GLN A 352 -24.74 -14.19 -22.68
CA GLN A 352 -25.65 -13.58 -23.63
C GLN A 352 -27.04 -13.79 -23.03
N SER A 353 -27.55 -12.77 -22.35
CA SER A 353 -28.96 -12.72 -21.99
C SER A 353 -29.75 -12.94 -23.27
N SER A 354 -30.52 -14.02 -23.33
CA SER A 354 -31.29 -14.38 -24.52
C SER A 354 -32.07 -13.15 -25.00
N PRO A 355 -31.95 -12.75 -26.28
CA PRO A 355 -32.71 -11.62 -26.80
C PRO A 355 -34.21 -11.86 -26.59
N LEU A 356 -34.95 -10.81 -26.26
CA LEU A 356 -36.42 -10.84 -26.15
C LEU A 356 -37.02 -11.15 -27.53
N THR A 357 -37.27 -12.43 -27.81
CA THR A 357 -37.97 -12.86 -29.03
C THR A 357 -39.48 -12.82 -28.79
N SER A 358 -40.18 -11.98 -29.55
CA SER A 358 -41.65 -11.91 -29.53
C SER A 358 -42.28 -13.21 -30.03
N LEU A 359 -43.38 -13.62 -29.41
CA LEU A 359 -44.17 -14.76 -29.86
C LEU A 359 -45.02 -14.33 -31.06
N LEU A 360 -44.74 -14.89 -32.23
CA LEU A 360 -45.50 -14.65 -33.46
C LEU A 360 -46.81 -15.46 -33.44
N SER A 361 -47.86 -14.88 -34.01
CA SER A 361 -49.16 -15.56 -34.14
C SER A 361 -49.10 -16.74 -35.13
N ALA A 362 -50.03 -17.67 -34.96
CA ALA A 362 -50.18 -18.83 -35.83
C ALA A 362 -50.47 -18.45 -37.30
N GLY A 363 -50.21 -19.40 -38.21
CA GLY A 363 -50.39 -19.25 -39.65
C GLY A 363 -49.08 -18.98 -40.40
N SER A 364 -49.14 -18.94 -41.73
CA SER A 364 -47.95 -18.80 -42.59
C SER A 364 -47.20 -17.47 -42.35
N LYS A 365 -45.87 -17.53 -42.37
CA LYS A 365 -44.96 -16.41 -42.09
C LYS A 365 -43.66 -16.54 -42.87
N THR A 366 -43.05 -15.39 -43.16
CA THR A 366 -41.66 -15.31 -43.63
C THR A 366 -40.79 -14.82 -42.47
N LEU A 367 -39.75 -15.58 -42.11
CA LEU A 367 -38.79 -15.24 -41.07
C LEU A 367 -37.52 -14.68 -41.72
N ASP A 368 -37.23 -13.41 -41.42
CA ASP A 368 -36.02 -12.73 -41.88
C ASP A 368 -34.83 -13.08 -41.00
N CYS A 369 -33.96 -13.97 -41.49
CA CYS A 369 -32.82 -14.49 -40.73
C CYS A 369 -31.77 -13.40 -40.45
N SER A 370 -31.76 -12.32 -41.24
CA SER A 370 -30.88 -11.17 -40.97
C SER A 370 -31.27 -10.38 -39.71
N ALA A 371 -32.53 -10.48 -39.28
CA ALA A 371 -33.07 -9.74 -38.14
C ALA A 371 -32.99 -10.52 -36.82
N SER A 372 -33.01 -11.86 -36.86
CA SER A 372 -32.90 -12.72 -35.68
C SER A 372 -32.52 -14.15 -36.09
N ASN A 373 -31.81 -14.84 -35.20
CA ASN A 373 -31.51 -16.27 -35.32
C ASN A 373 -32.39 -17.16 -34.43
N LEU A 374 -33.32 -16.56 -33.68
CA LEU A 374 -34.32 -17.27 -32.86
C LEU A 374 -35.71 -16.68 -33.10
N PHE A 375 -36.67 -17.54 -33.42
CA PHE A 375 -38.06 -17.17 -33.62
C PHE A 375 -38.97 -18.03 -32.75
N ARG A 376 -40.05 -17.43 -32.24
CA ARG A 376 -41.09 -18.14 -31.48
C ARG A 376 -42.41 -17.98 -32.21
N ILE A 377 -43.13 -19.09 -32.42
CA ILE A 377 -44.38 -19.11 -33.19
C ILE A 377 -45.43 -19.93 -32.44
N THR A 378 -46.65 -19.42 -32.34
CA THR A 378 -47.79 -20.18 -31.81
C THR A 378 -48.20 -21.30 -32.78
N GLY A 379 -48.50 -22.49 -32.24
CA GLY A 379 -48.90 -23.67 -32.99
C GLY A 379 -50.15 -23.46 -33.86
N GLY A 380 -50.09 -23.95 -35.08
CA GLY A 380 -51.14 -23.86 -36.10
C GLY A 380 -50.65 -24.43 -37.43
N ASN A 381 -51.57 -24.73 -38.36
CA ASN A 381 -51.18 -25.07 -39.73
C ASN A 381 -50.52 -23.87 -40.39
N ALA A 382 -49.28 -24.02 -40.86
CA ALA A 382 -48.50 -22.90 -41.38
C ALA A 382 -47.46 -23.32 -42.41
N THR A 383 -47.22 -22.44 -43.38
CA THR A 383 -46.01 -22.46 -44.20
C THR A 383 -45.02 -21.44 -43.64
N ILE A 384 -43.87 -21.92 -43.15
CA ILE A 384 -42.79 -21.09 -42.60
C ILE A 384 -41.72 -20.94 -43.68
N THR A 385 -41.52 -19.71 -44.16
CA THR A 385 -40.54 -19.37 -45.19
C THR A 385 -39.33 -18.71 -44.56
N PHE A 386 -38.10 -19.16 -44.85
CA PHE A 386 -36.90 -18.41 -44.49
C PHE A 386 -36.50 -17.44 -45.60
N SER A 387 -36.22 -16.20 -45.24
CA SER A 387 -35.60 -15.20 -46.12
C SER A 387 -34.25 -14.75 -45.56
N ASN A 388 -33.35 -14.35 -46.45
CA ASN A 388 -32.02 -13.81 -46.12
C ASN A 388 -31.11 -14.72 -45.27
N MET A 389 -31.37 -16.04 -45.20
CA MET A 389 -30.48 -16.98 -44.52
C MET A 389 -29.15 -17.11 -45.28
N THR A 390 -28.05 -16.80 -44.61
CA THR A 390 -26.69 -16.80 -45.14
C THR A 390 -25.97 -18.14 -44.88
N GLU A 391 -24.85 -18.36 -45.55
CA GLU A 391 -24.06 -19.60 -45.44
C GLU A 391 -23.45 -19.74 -44.03
N ASN A 392 -23.48 -20.95 -43.46
CA ASN A 392 -23.07 -21.27 -42.08
C ASN A 392 -23.90 -20.63 -40.97
N GLU A 393 -25.03 -20.01 -41.30
CA GLU A 393 -25.94 -19.43 -40.31
C GLU A 393 -26.81 -20.51 -39.65
N VAL A 394 -26.97 -20.41 -38.32
CA VAL A 394 -27.83 -21.29 -37.52
C VAL A 394 -29.06 -20.52 -37.08
N VAL A 395 -30.25 -21.01 -37.45
CA VAL A 395 -31.55 -20.42 -37.10
C VAL A 395 -32.37 -21.42 -36.30
N ASN A 396 -32.99 -20.96 -35.23
CA ASN A 396 -33.85 -21.76 -34.37
C ASN A 396 -35.29 -21.25 -34.40
N VAL A 397 -36.24 -22.18 -34.48
CA VAL A 397 -37.67 -21.87 -34.41
C VAL A 397 -38.28 -22.69 -33.28
N VAL A 398 -38.91 -22.01 -32.34
CA VAL A 398 -39.66 -22.63 -31.25
C VAL A 398 -41.14 -22.55 -31.59
N LEU A 399 -41.77 -23.71 -31.76
CA LEU A 399 -43.21 -23.82 -31.95
C LEU A 399 -43.89 -24.09 -30.61
N GLU A 400 -44.85 -23.26 -30.22
CA GLU A 400 -45.59 -23.40 -28.96
C GLU A 400 -46.98 -24.02 -29.20
N SER A 401 -47.14 -25.31 -28.90
CA SER A 401 -48.35 -26.07 -29.20
C SER A 401 -49.57 -25.58 -28.42
N THR A 402 -50.71 -25.45 -29.10
CA THR A 402 -52.00 -25.07 -28.50
C THR A 402 -52.92 -26.27 -28.24
N GLY A 403 -52.51 -27.50 -28.56
CA GLY A 403 -53.28 -28.71 -28.27
C GLY A 403 -53.98 -29.38 -29.46
N SER A 404 -53.56 -29.10 -30.69
CA SER A 404 -54.21 -29.58 -31.92
C SER A 404 -53.22 -30.25 -32.88
N SER A 405 -53.74 -30.96 -33.89
CA SER A 405 -52.92 -31.48 -35.00
C SER A 405 -52.55 -30.36 -35.96
N TYR A 406 -51.24 -30.14 -36.10
CA TYR A 406 -50.68 -29.13 -37.02
C TYR A 406 -49.86 -29.78 -38.12
N THR A 407 -49.89 -29.17 -39.29
CA THR A 407 -48.97 -29.41 -40.39
C THR A 407 -48.14 -28.16 -40.59
N ILE A 408 -46.81 -28.29 -40.47
CA ILE A 408 -45.86 -27.22 -40.77
C ILE A 408 -45.13 -27.57 -42.05
N THR A 409 -45.20 -26.66 -43.02
CA THR A 409 -44.44 -26.73 -44.26
C THR A 409 -43.29 -25.75 -44.20
N TRP A 410 -42.09 -26.17 -44.60
CA TRP A 410 -40.89 -25.33 -44.61
C TRP A 410 -40.54 -24.93 -46.05
N SER A 411 -40.33 -23.64 -46.29
CA SER A 411 -40.02 -23.08 -47.61
C SER A 411 -38.94 -21.99 -47.53
N GLY A 412 -38.47 -21.51 -48.69
CA GLY A 412 -37.36 -20.54 -48.76
C GLY A 412 -35.97 -21.18 -48.95
N GLY A 413 -35.91 -22.49 -49.22
CA GLY A 413 -34.69 -23.22 -49.53
C GLY A 413 -34.93 -24.72 -49.68
N THR A 414 -33.84 -25.47 -49.84
CA THR A 414 -33.87 -26.95 -49.88
C THR A 414 -33.67 -27.52 -48.48
N PHE A 415 -34.74 -27.96 -47.82
CA PHE A 415 -34.69 -28.49 -46.46
C PHE A 415 -34.39 -30.00 -46.46
N LEU A 416 -33.34 -30.38 -45.72
CA LEU A 416 -32.92 -31.76 -45.53
C LEU A 416 -33.20 -32.17 -44.08
N TRP A 417 -34.15 -33.09 -43.89
CA TRP A 417 -34.52 -33.62 -42.58
C TRP A 417 -33.88 -34.98 -42.31
N ALA A 418 -33.60 -35.25 -41.04
CA ALA A 418 -33.24 -36.61 -40.61
C ALA A 418 -34.35 -37.60 -41.00
N GLY A 419 -34.00 -38.71 -41.65
CA GLY A 419 -34.96 -39.71 -42.12
C GLY A 419 -35.79 -39.30 -43.34
N ALA A 420 -35.46 -38.19 -44.02
CA ALA A 420 -36.14 -37.67 -45.22
C ALA A 420 -37.63 -37.33 -45.05
N SER A 421 -38.13 -37.22 -43.81
CA SER A 421 -39.50 -36.83 -43.49
C SER A 421 -39.53 -35.63 -42.55
N ILE A 422 -40.47 -34.70 -42.80
CA ILE A 422 -40.69 -33.54 -41.90
C ILE A 422 -41.28 -34.06 -40.58
N PRO A 423 -40.69 -33.71 -39.41
CA PRO A 423 -41.22 -34.12 -38.12
C PRO A 423 -42.62 -33.58 -37.86
N THR A 424 -43.52 -34.43 -37.36
CA THR A 424 -44.87 -34.03 -36.97
C THR A 424 -44.83 -33.22 -35.67
N PRO A 425 -45.42 -32.00 -35.62
CA PRO A 425 -45.50 -31.20 -34.40
C PRO A 425 -46.21 -31.90 -33.24
N THR A 426 -45.84 -31.55 -32.01
CA THR A 426 -46.43 -32.09 -30.78
C THR A 426 -47.87 -31.64 -30.61
N LEU A 427 -48.76 -32.60 -30.40
CA LEU A 427 -50.20 -32.40 -30.25
C LEU A 427 -50.62 -31.89 -28.86
N ALA A 428 -49.78 -32.05 -27.84
CA ALA A 428 -50.11 -31.72 -26.47
C ALA A 428 -49.97 -30.21 -26.20
N SER A 429 -51.06 -29.59 -25.70
CA SER A 429 -51.09 -28.16 -25.38
C SER A 429 -50.03 -27.80 -24.34
N GLY A 430 -49.38 -26.65 -24.52
CA GLY A 430 -48.34 -26.14 -23.63
C GLY A 430 -46.95 -26.75 -23.84
N ARG A 431 -46.81 -27.76 -24.72
CA ARG A 431 -45.51 -28.29 -25.13
C ARG A 431 -44.89 -27.42 -26.22
N LYS A 432 -43.57 -27.48 -26.32
CA LYS A 432 -42.74 -26.73 -27.26
C LYS A 432 -41.93 -27.68 -28.10
N ASP A 433 -41.88 -27.40 -29.39
CA ASP A 433 -40.99 -28.09 -30.32
C ASP A 433 -39.88 -27.13 -30.73
N PHE A 434 -38.63 -27.56 -30.57
CA PHE A 434 -37.45 -26.82 -31.00
C PHE A 434 -36.99 -27.36 -32.35
N TYR A 435 -37.04 -26.51 -33.37
CA TYR A 435 -36.49 -26.80 -34.69
C TYR A 435 -35.21 -25.99 -34.88
N SER A 436 -34.14 -26.65 -35.34
CA SER A 436 -32.83 -26.05 -35.58
C SER A 436 -32.42 -26.29 -37.02
N PHE A 437 -31.97 -25.22 -37.68
CA PHE A 437 -31.64 -25.17 -39.08
C PHE A 437 -30.24 -24.60 -39.27
N ILE A 438 -29.44 -25.22 -40.14
CA ILE A 438 -28.14 -24.68 -40.56
C ILE A 438 -28.01 -24.74 -42.08
N LYS A 439 -27.57 -23.63 -42.69
CA LYS A 439 -27.36 -23.57 -44.14
C LYS A 439 -25.92 -23.95 -44.47
N VAL A 440 -25.76 -25.02 -45.26
CA VAL A 440 -24.45 -25.53 -45.72
C VAL A 440 -24.56 -25.99 -47.17
N GLY A 441 -23.65 -25.54 -48.03
CA GLY A 441 -23.61 -25.85 -49.45
C GLY A 441 -24.89 -25.46 -50.19
N GLY A 442 -25.56 -24.36 -49.78
CA GLY A 442 -26.85 -23.95 -50.34
C GLY A 442 -28.07 -24.79 -49.94
N SER A 443 -27.88 -25.86 -49.15
CA SER A 443 -28.96 -26.67 -48.56
C SER A 443 -29.16 -26.31 -47.08
N ILE A 444 -30.37 -26.54 -46.55
CA ILE A 444 -30.71 -26.26 -45.15
C ILE A 444 -30.87 -27.59 -44.41
N TYR A 445 -29.89 -27.93 -43.58
CA TYR A 445 -29.92 -29.12 -42.74
C TYR A 445 -30.78 -28.84 -41.51
N SER A 446 -31.76 -29.70 -41.28
CA SER A 446 -32.85 -29.47 -40.34
C SER A 446 -32.90 -30.57 -39.29
N SER A 447 -33.09 -30.18 -38.04
CA SER A 447 -33.23 -31.09 -36.90
C SER A 447 -34.30 -30.56 -35.95
N CYS A 448 -34.84 -31.44 -35.10
CA CYS A 448 -35.82 -31.03 -34.10
C CYS A 448 -35.68 -31.81 -32.80
N ILE A 449 -36.08 -31.16 -31.71
CA ILE A 449 -36.37 -31.76 -30.41
C ILE A 449 -37.84 -31.47 -30.12
N LEU A 450 -38.66 -32.52 -30.11
CA LEU A 450 -40.11 -32.41 -29.94
C LEU A 450 -40.51 -32.60 -28.47
N ASN A 451 -41.71 -32.12 -28.13
CA ASN A 451 -42.39 -32.39 -26.86
C ASN A 451 -41.61 -31.92 -25.62
N MET A 452 -40.98 -30.74 -25.72
CA MET A 452 -40.28 -30.08 -24.62
C MET A 452 -41.27 -29.29 -23.75
N GLY A 453 -41.01 -29.18 -22.45
CA GLY A 453 -41.81 -28.36 -21.53
C GLY A 453 -42.69 -29.16 -20.60
#